data_AF-A0A7J9PGZ9-F1
#
_entry.id   AF-A0A7J9PGZ9-F1
#
_cell.length_a   1.000
_cell.length_b   1.000
_cell.length_c   1.000
_cell.angle_alpha   90.00
_cell.angle_beta   90.00
_cell.angle_gamma   90.00
#
_symmetry.space_group_name_H-M   'P 1'
#
loop_
_entity.id
_entity.type
_entity.pdbx_description
1 polymer ?
#
loop_
_entity_poly.entity_id
_entity_poly.type
_entity_poly.pdbx_seq_one_letter_code
_entity_poly.pdbx_strand_id
1 'polypeptide(L)'
;MELTSTAVLLFFLIFWTVLYITNYNKDKLRINLDLKTYLGIFGILRTQIGMNTIKKLGKYKIWQKLAYLSIPVCVVISIYTFYAFILSTVGLFDGTVEKEAAKPIIFLFGSTIPWIPGILAIIIGVTIHELSHGIVAASFGQKIKSSGLLMALGIPMGAFVELGEEFKDSKPKIRGAIAAAGPISNVLVFFLVLFAMPYFTGMNSNLTITEVLEDAPAYGIIFEGDVIYSINGKTVNSLNDFYNAVSDIEPKQTVKLVVLRNNEVNSYFINTSEEGKMGIVSEPSKTVLYVLQTLYWTSLLNMLLGFFNLLPAAPLDGYHIWMALPDTIRDFRKNNWLVSKLANLVGWIISERNLNSISIFVWLVILASMIYSFI
;
A
#
# COMPACT_ATOMS: atom_id res chain seq x y z
N MET A 1 24.09 -3.16 -3.35
CA MET A 1 23.85 -4.53 -3.84
C MET A 1 22.37 -4.63 -4.08
N GLU A 2 21.94 -4.68 -5.33
CA GLU A 2 20.55 -4.99 -5.62
C GLU A 2 20.31 -6.45 -5.24
N LEU A 3 19.28 -6.71 -4.42
CA LEU A 3 18.87 -8.08 -4.16
C LEU A 3 18.22 -8.61 -5.42
N THR A 4 18.80 -9.65 -6.00
CA THR A 4 18.16 -10.36 -7.11
C THR A 4 16.91 -11.08 -6.61
N SER A 5 15.88 -11.17 -7.46
CA SER A 5 14.64 -11.90 -7.14
C SER A 5 14.93 -13.34 -6.72
N THR A 6 15.92 -13.99 -7.36
CA THR A 6 16.39 -15.33 -6.99
C THR A 6 16.89 -15.40 -5.54
N ALA A 7 17.69 -14.44 -5.10
CA ALA A 7 18.20 -14.42 -3.73
C ALA A 7 17.08 -14.25 -2.70
N VAL A 8 16.09 -13.41 -2.98
CA VAL A 8 14.94 -13.20 -2.09
C VAL A 8 14.07 -14.45 -1.99
N LEU A 9 13.78 -15.10 -3.12
CA LEU A 9 12.99 -16.33 -3.14
C LEU A 9 13.70 -17.47 -2.42
N LEU A 10 15.02 -17.63 -2.62
CA LEU A 10 15.82 -18.61 -1.88
C LEU A 10 15.82 -18.34 -0.38
N PHE A 11 15.93 -17.07 0.03
CA PHE A 11 15.83 -16.69 1.43
C PHE A 11 14.49 -17.15 2.04
N PHE A 12 13.36 -16.84 1.40
CA PHE A 12 12.05 -17.25 1.91
C PHE A 12 11.86 -18.76 1.92
N LEU A 13 12.37 -19.47 0.92
CA LEU A 13 12.33 -20.92 0.87
C LEU A 13 13.15 -21.54 2.02
N ILE A 14 14.38 -21.07 2.24
CA ILE A 14 15.24 -21.52 3.35
C ILE A 14 14.56 -21.21 4.68
N PHE A 15 14.05 -19.99 4.84
CA PHE A 15 13.30 -19.57 6.02
C PHE A 15 12.11 -20.49 6.28
N TRP A 16 11.32 -20.81 5.25
CA TRP A 16 10.20 -21.73 5.34
C TRP A 16 10.61 -23.14 5.75
N THR A 17 11.67 -23.68 5.14
CA THR A 17 12.20 -24.99 5.48
C THR A 17 12.65 -25.05 6.94
N VAL A 18 13.38 -24.02 7.40
CA VAL A 18 13.82 -23.91 8.80
C VAL A 18 12.61 -23.82 9.72
N LEU A 19 11.61 -22.99 9.41
CA LEU A 19 10.40 -22.82 10.20
C LEU A 19 9.59 -24.13 10.27
N TYR A 20 9.47 -24.84 9.16
CA TYR A 20 8.77 -26.12 9.05
C TYR A 20 9.45 -27.21 9.90
N ILE A 21 10.78 -27.36 9.75
CA ILE A 21 11.58 -28.33 10.54
C ILE A 21 11.50 -27.99 12.03
N THR A 22 11.57 -26.71 12.39
CA THR A 22 11.46 -26.24 13.78
C THR A 22 10.08 -26.58 14.34
N ASN A 23 9.00 -26.36 13.57
CA ASN A 23 7.64 -26.70 13.96
C ASN A 23 7.45 -28.20 14.15
N TYR A 24 8.03 -29.02 13.27
CA TYR A 24 7.96 -30.48 13.37
C TYR A 24 8.68 -31.01 14.62
N ASN A 25 9.77 -30.37 15.03
CA ASN A 25 10.58 -30.76 16.19
C ASN A 25 10.28 -29.94 17.47
N LYS A 26 9.20 -29.16 17.50
CA LYS A 26 8.98 -28.15 18.54
C LYS A 26 8.96 -28.71 19.96
N ASP A 27 8.41 -29.90 20.17
CA ASP A 27 8.35 -30.56 21.48
C ASP A 27 9.74 -30.99 21.95
N LYS A 28 10.56 -31.52 21.03
CA LYS A 28 11.95 -31.90 21.30
C LYS A 28 12.84 -30.68 21.56
N LEU A 29 12.62 -29.60 20.82
CA LEU A 29 13.36 -28.34 20.95
C LEU A 29 12.86 -27.47 22.12
N ARG A 30 11.75 -27.84 22.77
CA ARG A 30 11.08 -27.04 23.81
C ARG A 30 10.73 -25.62 23.35
N ILE A 31 10.36 -25.47 22.08
CA ILE A 31 9.97 -24.19 21.47
C ILE A 31 8.45 -24.11 21.43
N ASN A 32 7.90 -23.00 21.91
CA ASN A 32 6.47 -22.72 21.81
C ASN A 32 6.15 -22.03 20.47
N LEU A 33 6.08 -22.82 19.40
CA LEU A 33 5.72 -22.36 18.06
C LEU A 33 4.29 -22.81 17.70
N ASP A 34 3.41 -21.85 17.44
CA ASP A 34 2.04 -22.10 16.97
C ASP A 34 1.95 -21.85 15.47
N LEU A 35 2.53 -22.77 14.70
CA LEU A 35 2.43 -22.79 13.24
C LEU A 35 1.55 -23.96 12.81
N LYS A 36 0.44 -23.64 12.14
CA LYS A 36 -0.41 -24.63 11.47
C LYS A 36 -0.15 -24.59 9.97
N THR A 37 0.31 -25.71 9.41
CA THR A 37 0.63 -25.83 7.98
C THR A 37 -0.45 -26.59 7.22
N TYR A 38 -0.72 -26.18 5.98
CA TYR A 38 -1.66 -26.82 5.06
C TYR A 38 -0.95 -27.17 3.77
N LEU A 39 -1.03 -28.45 3.38
CA LEU A 39 -0.37 -28.99 2.18
C LEU A 39 1.16 -28.78 2.14
N GLY A 40 1.79 -28.43 3.27
CA GLY A 40 3.22 -28.07 3.35
C GLY A 40 3.59 -26.73 2.70
N ILE A 41 2.63 -26.04 2.06
CA ILE A 41 2.85 -24.81 1.29
C ILE A 41 2.35 -23.58 2.06
N PHE A 42 1.16 -23.67 2.66
CA PHE A 42 0.54 -22.57 3.38
C PHE A 42 0.73 -22.71 4.89
N GLY A 43 0.88 -21.60 5.59
CA GLY A 43 1.06 -21.54 7.04
C GLY A 43 0.25 -20.45 7.70
N ILE A 44 -0.33 -20.77 8.86
CA ILE A 44 -0.88 -19.79 9.79
C ILE A 44 0.03 -19.79 11.01
N LEU A 45 0.83 -18.74 11.16
CA LEU A 45 1.70 -18.55 12.32
C LEU A 45 0.99 -17.62 13.31
N ARG A 46 0.53 -18.19 14.43
CA ARG A 46 -0.03 -17.41 15.54
C ARG A 46 1.08 -16.93 16.45
N THR A 47 0.92 -15.70 16.91
CA THR A 47 1.84 -14.96 17.76
C THR A 47 1.05 -14.15 18.79
N GLN A 48 1.78 -13.46 19.67
CA GLN A 48 1.22 -12.49 20.60
C GLN A 48 1.76 -11.07 20.33
N ILE A 49 2.30 -10.86 19.12
CA ILE A 49 2.91 -9.59 18.72
C ILE A 49 1.82 -8.50 18.63
N GLY A 50 2.06 -7.34 19.23
CA GLY A 50 1.11 -6.23 19.22
C GLY A 50 -0.06 -6.36 20.20
N MET A 51 -0.22 -7.50 20.89
CA MET A 51 -1.32 -7.71 21.86
C MET A 51 -1.29 -6.71 23.02
N ASN A 52 -0.10 -6.38 23.53
CA ASN A 52 0.04 -5.35 24.57
C ASN A 52 -0.36 -3.96 24.08
N THR A 53 0.01 -3.61 22.84
CA THR A 53 -0.38 -2.35 22.21
C THR A 53 -1.90 -2.27 22.07
N ILE A 54 -2.52 -3.33 21.55
CA ILE A 54 -3.97 -3.43 21.41
C ILE A 54 -4.68 -3.30 22.76
N LYS A 55 -4.23 -4.01 23.81
CA LYS A 55 -4.81 -3.88 25.16
C LYS A 55 -4.65 -2.46 25.72
N LYS A 56 -3.47 -1.85 25.54
CA LYS A 56 -3.14 -0.53 26.08
C LYS A 56 -3.94 0.59 25.40
N LEU A 57 -4.08 0.55 24.08
CA LEU A 57 -4.77 1.56 23.30
C LEU A 57 -6.27 1.30 23.21
N GLY A 58 -6.69 0.04 23.14
CA GLY A 58 -8.08 -0.38 23.02
C GLY A 58 -8.96 0.03 24.21
N LYS A 59 -8.40 0.35 25.37
CA LYS A 59 -9.19 0.83 26.54
C LYS A 59 -9.94 2.15 26.29
N TYR A 60 -9.54 2.95 25.31
CA TYR A 60 -10.12 4.28 25.08
C TYR A 60 -11.37 4.22 24.20
N LYS A 61 -12.50 4.73 24.70
CA LYS A 61 -13.78 4.76 23.96
C LYS A 61 -13.80 5.72 22.76
N ILE A 62 -12.77 6.57 22.60
CA ILE A 62 -12.65 7.44 21.42
C ILE A 62 -12.58 6.63 20.13
N TRP A 63 -11.97 5.45 20.17
CA TRP A 63 -11.88 4.53 19.03
C TRP A 63 -13.25 4.10 18.52
N GLN A 64 -14.19 3.84 19.42
CA GLN A 64 -15.57 3.49 19.04
C GLN A 64 -16.23 4.62 18.24
N LYS A 65 -16.06 5.87 18.69
CA LYS A 65 -16.65 7.05 18.03
C LYS A 65 -16.05 7.26 16.65
N LEU A 66 -14.72 7.21 16.54
CA LEU A 66 -14.01 7.36 15.28
C LEU A 66 -14.39 6.24 14.30
N ALA A 67 -14.47 4.99 14.77
CA ALA A 67 -14.86 3.84 13.96
C ALA A 67 -16.30 3.92 13.45
N TYR A 68 -17.25 4.42 14.26
CA TYR A 68 -18.60 4.67 13.75
C TYR A 68 -18.66 5.81 12.74
N LEU A 69 -17.84 6.86 12.92
CA LEU A 69 -17.74 7.97 11.97
C LEU A 69 -17.09 7.56 10.65
N SER A 70 -16.20 6.58 10.66
CA SER A 70 -15.51 6.12 9.45
C SER A 70 -16.39 5.26 8.54
N ILE A 71 -17.42 4.57 9.05
CA ILE A 71 -18.34 3.75 8.23
C ILE A 71 -18.86 4.49 6.98
N PRO A 72 -19.53 5.67 7.08
CA PRO A 72 -20.03 6.37 5.90
C PRO A 72 -18.90 6.82 4.96
N VAL A 73 -17.75 7.23 5.50
CA VAL A 73 -16.57 7.60 4.70
C VAL A 73 -16.06 6.40 3.91
N CYS A 74 -15.93 5.24 4.55
CA CYS A 74 -15.53 3.98 3.93
C CYS A 74 -16.53 3.54 2.86
N VAL A 75 -17.84 3.74 3.04
CA VAL A 75 -18.84 3.44 2.02
C VAL A 75 -18.67 4.34 0.79
N VAL A 76 -18.42 5.64 0.98
CA VAL A 76 -18.18 6.56 -0.15
C VAL A 76 -16.92 6.15 -0.93
N ILE A 77 -15.82 5.87 -0.22
CA ILE A 77 -14.58 5.37 -0.86
C ILE A 77 -14.84 4.03 -1.54
N SER A 78 -15.60 3.12 -0.92
CA SER A 78 -15.95 1.82 -1.48
C SER A 78 -16.72 1.94 -2.80
N ILE A 79 -17.69 2.87 -2.91
CA ILE A 79 -18.41 3.13 -4.15
C ILE A 79 -17.43 3.58 -5.25
N TYR A 80 -16.54 4.51 -4.93
CA TYR A 80 -15.50 4.97 -5.86
C TYR A 80 -14.57 3.83 -6.26
N THR A 81 -14.06 3.04 -5.31
CA THR A 81 -13.17 1.91 -5.58
C THR A 81 -13.85 0.86 -6.43
N PHE A 82 -15.11 0.50 -6.13
CA PHE A 82 -15.86 -0.46 -6.92
C PHE A 82 -16.07 0.05 -8.35
N TYR A 83 -16.42 1.32 -8.53
CA TYR A 83 -16.54 1.94 -9.84
C TYR A 83 -15.21 1.93 -10.61
N ALA A 84 -14.12 2.39 -9.99
CA ALA A 84 -12.78 2.40 -10.57
C ALA A 84 -12.29 0.99 -10.92
N PHE A 85 -12.60 0.00 -10.07
CA PHE A 85 -12.33 -1.41 -10.33
C PHE A 85 -13.04 -1.90 -11.60
N ILE A 86 -14.34 -1.62 -11.76
CA ILE A 86 -15.07 -2.00 -12.98
C ILE A 86 -14.53 -1.29 -14.21
N LEU A 87 -14.24 0.01 -14.14
CA LEU A 87 -13.63 0.74 -15.25
C LEU A 87 -12.25 0.15 -15.62
N SER A 88 -11.41 -0.13 -14.63
CA SER A 88 -10.10 -0.73 -14.85
C SER A 88 -10.21 -2.13 -15.47
N THR A 89 -11.20 -2.92 -15.07
CA THR A 89 -11.47 -4.22 -15.67
C THR A 89 -11.93 -4.09 -17.12
N VAL A 90 -12.87 -3.19 -17.42
CA VAL A 90 -13.32 -2.96 -18.81
C VAL A 90 -12.13 -2.50 -19.66
N GLY A 91 -11.35 -1.55 -19.13
CA GLY A 91 -10.14 -1.04 -19.77
C GLY A 91 -9.09 -2.12 -20.03
N LEU A 92 -9.00 -3.13 -19.15
CA LEU A 92 -8.10 -4.26 -19.34
C LEU A 92 -8.52 -5.11 -20.55
N PHE A 93 -9.82 -5.32 -20.75
CA PHE A 93 -10.34 -6.17 -21.83
C PHE A 93 -10.50 -5.44 -23.16
N ASP A 94 -10.65 -4.11 -23.17
CA ASP A 94 -10.66 -3.29 -24.39
C ASP A 94 -9.26 -2.83 -24.83
N GLY A 95 -8.24 -3.03 -23.99
CA GLY A 95 -6.84 -2.74 -24.27
C GLY A 95 -6.40 -1.31 -23.90
N THR A 96 -7.25 -0.51 -23.27
CA THR A 96 -6.88 0.83 -22.78
C THR A 96 -6.07 0.81 -21.47
N VAL A 97 -6.12 -0.29 -20.72
CA VAL A 97 -5.32 -0.52 -19.51
C VAL A 97 -4.34 -1.67 -19.76
N GLU A 98 -3.08 -1.44 -19.39
CA GLU A 98 -2.01 -2.43 -19.53
C GLU A 98 -2.27 -3.70 -18.72
N LYS A 99 -1.90 -4.85 -19.27
CA LYS A 99 -2.06 -6.16 -18.61
C LYS A 99 -1.34 -6.24 -17.26
N GLU A 100 -0.21 -5.55 -17.12
CA GLU A 100 0.56 -5.49 -15.88
C GLU A 100 -0.28 -4.97 -14.69
N ALA A 101 -1.29 -4.12 -14.93
CA ALA A 101 -2.15 -3.56 -13.89
C ALA A 101 -3.01 -4.61 -13.18
N ALA A 102 -3.29 -5.75 -13.82
CA ALA A 102 -4.05 -6.86 -13.25
C ALA A 102 -3.17 -7.99 -12.69
N LYS A 103 -1.84 -7.87 -12.78
CA LYS A 103 -0.93 -8.87 -12.21
C LYS A 103 -0.96 -8.80 -10.67
N PRO A 104 -0.93 -9.96 -9.99
CA PRO A 104 -0.83 -9.97 -8.53
C PRO A 104 0.44 -9.26 -8.07
N ILE A 105 0.33 -8.41 -7.04
CA ILE A 105 1.40 -7.51 -6.56
C ILE A 105 2.73 -8.24 -6.33
N ILE A 106 2.70 -9.49 -5.85
CA ILE A 106 3.90 -10.30 -5.61
C ILE A 106 4.77 -10.50 -6.87
N PHE A 107 4.17 -10.54 -8.06
CA PHE A 107 4.89 -10.68 -9.33
C PHE A 107 5.46 -9.37 -9.86
N LEU A 108 5.11 -8.24 -9.26
CA LEU A 108 5.65 -6.93 -9.60
C LEU A 108 6.95 -6.63 -8.82
N PHE A 109 7.31 -7.47 -7.84
CA PHE A 109 8.54 -7.32 -7.07
C PHE A 109 9.78 -7.64 -7.91
N GLY A 110 10.78 -6.76 -7.83
CA GLY A 110 12.04 -6.84 -8.56
C GLY A 110 12.00 -6.24 -9.98
N SER A 111 10.82 -6.06 -10.57
CA SER A 111 10.63 -5.33 -11.83
C SER A 111 10.17 -3.90 -11.57
N THR A 112 8.96 -3.75 -11.04
CA THR A 112 8.34 -2.45 -10.77
C THR A 112 8.53 -2.05 -9.32
N ILE A 113 8.37 -2.99 -8.39
CA ILE A 113 8.44 -2.77 -6.95
C ILE A 113 9.83 -3.20 -6.44
N PRO A 114 10.68 -2.28 -5.98
CA PRO A 114 11.95 -2.63 -5.36
C PRO A 114 11.74 -3.50 -4.12
N TRP A 115 12.51 -4.58 -3.99
CA TRP A 115 12.32 -5.60 -2.96
C TRP A 115 12.27 -5.04 -1.53
N ILE A 116 13.32 -4.33 -1.10
CA ILE A 116 13.39 -3.86 0.29
C ILE A 116 12.34 -2.77 0.56
N PRO A 117 12.26 -1.66 -0.21
CA PRO A 117 11.20 -0.65 -0.05
C PRO A 117 9.78 -1.24 -0.05
N GLY A 118 9.49 -2.15 -0.99
CA GLY A 118 8.18 -2.77 -1.12
C GLY A 118 7.83 -3.69 0.05
N ILE A 119 8.77 -4.52 0.53
CA ILE A 119 8.54 -5.40 1.69
C ILE A 119 8.29 -4.56 2.94
N LEU A 120 9.08 -3.50 3.16
CA LEU A 120 8.87 -2.59 4.29
C LEU A 120 7.49 -1.93 4.22
N ALA A 121 7.10 -1.44 3.05
CA ALA A 121 5.79 -0.85 2.81
C ALA A 121 4.63 -1.81 3.13
N ILE A 122 4.71 -3.07 2.70
CA ILE A 122 3.70 -4.11 3.01
C ILE A 122 3.65 -4.37 4.51
N ILE A 123 4.81 -4.57 5.15
CA ILE A 123 4.88 -4.84 6.61
C ILE A 123 4.23 -3.70 7.38
N ILE A 124 4.56 -2.45 7.05
CA ILE A 124 3.97 -1.26 7.69
C ILE A 124 2.45 -1.25 7.47
N GLY A 125 2.00 -1.41 6.22
CA GLY A 125 0.58 -1.31 5.88
C GLY A 125 -0.26 -2.38 6.53
N VAL A 126 0.15 -3.64 6.43
CA VAL A 126 -0.56 -4.78 7.02
C VAL A 126 -0.53 -4.72 8.54
N THR A 127 0.59 -4.34 9.15
CA THR A 127 0.69 -4.23 10.61
C THR A 127 -0.25 -3.15 11.14
N ILE A 128 -0.28 -1.97 10.53
CA ILE A 128 -1.16 -0.87 10.95
C ILE A 128 -2.63 -1.23 10.74
N HIS A 129 -2.95 -1.89 9.62
CA HIS A 129 -4.29 -2.38 9.29
C HIS A 129 -4.82 -3.31 10.39
N GLU A 130 -4.10 -4.41 10.66
CA GLU A 130 -4.50 -5.43 11.63
C GLU A 130 -4.52 -4.91 13.07
N LEU A 131 -3.52 -4.09 13.46
CA LEU A 131 -3.52 -3.45 14.76
C LEU A 131 -4.74 -2.55 14.94
N SER A 132 -5.20 -1.87 13.88
CA SER A 132 -6.38 -0.99 13.95
C SER A 132 -7.67 -1.79 14.18
N HIS A 133 -7.85 -2.93 13.52
CA HIS A 133 -8.94 -3.86 13.84
C HIS A 133 -8.89 -4.28 15.31
N GLY A 134 -7.72 -4.70 15.78
CA GLY A 134 -7.53 -5.13 17.17
C GLY A 134 -7.83 -4.03 18.19
N ILE A 135 -7.32 -2.81 17.98
CA ILE A 135 -7.53 -1.66 18.88
C ILE A 135 -9.02 -1.31 18.96
N VAL A 136 -9.70 -1.23 17.81
CA VAL A 136 -11.14 -0.91 17.77
C VAL A 136 -11.96 -2.04 18.37
N ALA A 137 -11.66 -3.30 18.07
CA ALA A 137 -12.33 -4.46 18.64
C ALA A 137 -12.20 -4.50 20.18
N ALA A 138 -10.99 -4.29 20.70
CA ALA A 138 -10.75 -4.19 22.14
C ALA A 138 -11.56 -3.05 22.77
N SER A 139 -11.72 -1.93 22.06
CA SER A 139 -12.54 -0.82 22.54
C SER A 139 -14.02 -1.17 22.68
N PHE A 140 -14.54 -2.07 21.84
CA PHE A 140 -15.89 -2.62 21.96
C PHE A 140 -15.98 -3.80 22.95
N GLY A 141 -14.91 -4.09 23.69
CA GLY A 141 -14.87 -5.18 24.66
C GLY A 141 -14.83 -6.58 24.02
N GLN A 142 -14.49 -6.68 22.73
CA GLN A 142 -14.30 -7.97 22.08
C GLN A 142 -13.00 -8.63 22.58
N LYS A 143 -13.02 -9.93 22.85
CA LYS A 143 -11.79 -10.67 23.19
C LYS A 143 -10.96 -10.87 21.93
N ILE A 144 -9.65 -10.80 22.14
CA ILE A 144 -8.65 -10.97 21.09
C ILE A 144 -7.77 -12.14 21.51
N LYS A 145 -7.81 -13.22 20.73
CA LYS A 145 -7.18 -14.50 21.04
C LYS A 145 -5.68 -14.49 20.70
N SER A 146 -5.36 -14.02 19.50
CA SER A 146 -4.00 -13.97 18.98
C SER A 146 -3.86 -12.94 17.86
N SER A 147 -2.64 -12.71 17.42
CA SER A 147 -2.30 -12.04 16.16
C SER A 147 -1.32 -12.91 15.39
N GLY A 148 -1.21 -12.77 14.08
CA GLY A 148 -0.32 -13.67 13.35
C GLY A 148 -0.07 -13.29 11.90
N LEU A 149 0.64 -14.18 11.22
CA LEU A 149 0.96 -14.08 9.80
C LEU A 149 0.36 -15.25 9.03
N LEU A 150 -0.19 -14.94 7.87
CA LEU A 150 -0.51 -15.89 6.81
C LEU A 150 0.71 -15.99 5.90
N MET A 151 1.21 -17.20 5.68
CA MET A 151 2.42 -17.44 4.89
C MET A 151 2.16 -18.42 3.75
N ALA A 152 2.87 -18.22 2.64
CA ALA A 152 3.00 -19.18 1.56
C ALA A 152 4.50 -19.37 1.26
N LEU A 153 5.02 -20.57 1.50
CA LEU A 153 6.46 -20.88 1.34
C LEU A 153 7.38 -19.86 2.03
N GLY A 154 7.01 -19.41 3.24
CA GLY A 154 7.76 -18.45 4.03
C GLY A 154 7.50 -16.98 3.65
N ILE A 155 6.90 -16.72 2.50
CA ILE A 155 6.50 -15.37 2.09
C ILE A 155 5.25 -14.96 2.90
N PRO A 156 5.28 -13.84 3.64
CA PRO A 156 4.11 -13.34 4.33
C PRO A 156 3.08 -12.83 3.30
N MET A 157 1.97 -13.54 3.17
CA MET A 157 0.85 -13.20 2.31
C MET A 157 -0.13 -12.23 2.98
N GLY A 158 -0.09 -12.14 4.31
CA GLY A 158 -0.92 -11.24 5.10
C GLY A 158 -0.65 -11.39 6.59
N ALA A 159 -1.30 -10.57 7.38
CA ALA A 159 -1.38 -10.72 8.84
C ALA A 159 -2.84 -10.81 9.26
N PHE A 160 -3.07 -11.15 10.52
CA PHE A 160 -4.43 -11.19 11.07
C PHE A 160 -4.42 -10.86 12.55
N VAL A 161 -5.55 -10.32 13.04
CA VAL A 161 -5.95 -10.35 14.45
C VAL A 161 -7.11 -11.32 14.64
N GLU A 162 -6.91 -12.35 15.46
CA GLU A 162 -7.92 -13.38 15.73
C GLU A 162 -8.87 -12.93 16.84
N LEU A 163 -10.12 -12.64 16.46
CA LEU A 163 -11.17 -12.23 17.37
C LEU A 163 -11.87 -13.45 18.03
N GLY A 164 -12.49 -13.20 19.18
CA GLY A 164 -13.32 -14.16 19.90
C GLY A 164 -14.58 -14.58 19.14
N GLU A 165 -15.26 -15.62 19.63
CA GLU A 165 -16.49 -16.13 18.99
C GLU A 165 -17.64 -15.12 19.06
N GLU A 166 -17.64 -14.30 20.13
CA GLU A 166 -18.61 -13.23 20.35
C GLU A 166 -18.65 -12.18 19.22
N PHE A 167 -17.59 -12.11 18.39
CA PHE A 167 -17.57 -11.21 17.23
C PHE A 167 -18.64 -11.60 16.22
N LYS A 168 -18.87 -12.90 15.99
CA LYS A 168 -19.86 -13.40 15.01
C LYS A 168 -21.28 -13.00 15.41
N ASP A 169 -21.56 -13.02 16.71
CA ASP A 169 -22.86 -12.69 17.28
C ASP A 169 -23.04 -11.18 17.54
N SER A 170 -22.00 -10.38 17.31
CA SER A 170 -22.05 -8.94 17.53
C SER A 170 -22.90 -8.22 16.47
N LYS A 171 -23.49 -7.09 16.87
CA LYS A 171 -24.34 -6.27 16.00
C LYS A 171 -23.61 -5.92 14.70
N PRO A 172 -24.27 -5.96 13.52
CA PRO A 172 -23.66 -5.60 12.24
C PRO A 172 -22.91 -4.27 12.29
N LYS A 173 -23.48 -3.27 12.97
CA LYS A 173 -22.82 -1.98 13.20
C LYS A 173 -21.46 -2.06 13.91
N ILE A 174 -21.31 -2.94 14.91
CA ILE A 174 -20.03 -3.15 15.61
C ILE A 174 -19.03 -3.85 14.69
N ARG A 175 -19.47 -4.90 13.97
CA ARG A 175 -18.63 -5.60 12.99
C ARG A 175 -18.13 -4.65 11.91
N GLY A 176 -19.01 -3.82 11.34
CA GLY A 176 -18.64 -2.81 10.35
C GLY A 176 -17.75 -1.70 10.91
N ALA A 177 -17.90 -1.30 12.17
CA ALA A 177 -16.99 -0.36 12.82
C ALA A 177 -15.58 -0.94 12.99
N ILE A 178 -15.47 -2.20 13.41
CA ILE A 178 -14.19 -2.91 13.52
C ILE A 178 -13.57 -3.08 12.13
N ALA A 179 -14.34 -3.51 11.13
CA ALA A 179 -13.89 -3.66 9.76
C ALA A 179 -13.45 -2.32 9.13
N ALA A 180 -14.15 -1.21 9.41
CA ALA A 180 -13.76 0.10 8.92
C ALA A 180 -12.41 0.61 9.49
N ALA A 181 -11.94 0.07 10.61
CA ALA A 181 -10.72 0.53 11.26
C ALA A 181 -9.46 0.25 10.42
N GLY A 182 -9.37 -0.93 9.80
CA GLY A 182 -8.24 -1.34 8.97
C GLY A 182 -8.05 -0.40 7.79
N PRO A 183 -9.00 -0.35 6.82
CA PRO A 183 -8.87 0.46 5.63
C PRO A 183 -8.64 1.95 5.91
N ILE A 184 -9.34 2.52 6.90
CA ILE A 184 -9.16 3.94 7.21
C ILE A 184 -7.78 4.23 7.79
N SER A 185 -7.19 3.29 8.54
CA SER A 185 -5.82 3.45 9.04
C SER A 185 -4.79 3.47 7.91
N ASN A 186 -4.97 2.65 6.86
CA ASN A 186 -4.09 2.69 5.69
C ASN A 186 -4.28 3.96 4.88
N VAL A 187 -5.52 4.43 4.69
CA VAL A 187 -5.77 5.71 4.03
C VAL A 187 -5.12 6.87 4.80
N LEU A 188 -5.14 6.83 6.14
CA LEU A 188 -4.43 7.80 6.96
C LEU A 188 -2.91 7.71 6.77
N VAL A 189 -2.32 6.50 6.72
CA VAL A 189 -0.89 6.33 6.43
C VAL A 189 -0.53 6.88 5.05
N PHE A 190 -1.34 6.62 4.03
CA PHE A 190 -1.18 7.19 2.70
C PHE A 190 -1.08 8.72 2.75
N PHE A 191 -2.06 9.40 3.38
CA PHE A 191 -2.03 10.85 3.48
C PHE A 191 -0.88 11.38 4.34
N LEU A 192 -0.56 10.72 5.46
CA LEU A 192 0.57 11.10 6.31
C LEU A 192 1.89 11.06 5.54
N VAL A 193 2.13 10.00 4.76
CA VAL A 193 3.33 9.87 3.94
C VAL A 193 3.32 10.87 2.78
N LEU A 194 2.17 11.05 2.11
CA LEU A 194 2.02 12.03 1.03
C LEU A 194 2.38 13.45 1.50
N PHE A 195 1.88 13.88 2.66
CA PHE A 195 2.20 15.19 3.23
C PHE A 195 3.63 15.29 3.80
N ALA A 196 4.23 14.16 4.18
CA ALA A 196 5.62 14.13 4.62
C ALA A 196 6.61 14.20 3.43
N MET A 197 6.22 13.74 2.24
CA MET A 197 7.12 13.58 1.08
C MET A 197 7.93 14.84 0.70
N PRO A 198 7.36 16.08 0.68
CA PRO A 198 8.11 17.29 0.33
C PRO A 198 9.30 17.58 1.25
N TYR A 199 9.24 17.16 2.52
CA TYR A 199 10.35 17.33 3.45
C TYR A 199 11.55 16.45 3.09
N PHE A 200 11.31 15.30 2.45
CA PHE A 200 12.36 14.37 2.05
C PHE A 200 12.97 14.73 0.70
N THR A 201 12.18 15.30 -0.23
CA THR A 201 12.71 15.77 -1.53
C THR A 201 13.54 17.05 -1.38
N GLY A 202 13.30 17.84 -0.33
CA GLY A 202 14.10 19.01 0.03
C GLY A 202 15.34 18.72 0.88
N MET A 203 15.64 17.45 1.21
CA MET A 203 16.87 17.13 1.92
C MET A 203 18.10 17.36 1.05
N ASN A 204 19.15 17.89 1.68
CA ASN A 204 20.43 18.10 1.03
C ASN A 204 21.01 16.77 0.53
N SER A 205 21.19 16.68 -0.78
CA SER A 205 21.77 15.56 -1.48
C SER A 205 22.32 16.03 -2.82
N ASN A 206 23.56 15.62 -3.10
CA ASN A 206 24.11 15.70 -4.44
C ASN A 206 23.20 14.94 -5.42
N LEU A 207 22.98 15.51 -6.60
CA LEU A 207 22.33 14.83 -7.71
C LEU A 207 23.39 14.37 -8.71
N THR A 208 23.51 13.06 -8.85
CA THR A 208 24.46 12.44 -9.76
C THR A 208 23.73 12.02 -11.02
N ILE A 209 24.33 12.29 -12.17
CA ILE A 209 23.82 11.86 -13.46
C ILE A 209 24.09 10.36 -13.61
N THR A 210 23.01 9.61 -13.78
CA THR A 210 23.04 8.14 -13.90
C THR A 210 22.91 7.69 -15.35
N GLU A 211 22.30 8.51 -16.20
CA GLU A 211 22.12 8.19 -17.62
C GLU A 211 22.06 9.48 -18.44
N VAL A 212 22.60 9.42 -19.66
CA VAL A 212 22.46 10.46 -20.67
C VAL A 212 21.93 9.78 -21.94
N LEU A 213 20.78 10.23 -22.42
CA LEU A 213 20.11 9.61 -23.57
C LEU A 213 20.91 9.84 -24.85
N GLU A 214 21.14 8.80 -25.66
CA GLU A 214 22.06 8.81 -26.82
C GLU A 214 21.70 9.85 -27.90
N ASP A 215 20.41 10.19 -28.05
CA ASP A 215 19.92 11.17 -29.02
C ASP A 215 19.57 12.54 -28.41
N ALA A 216 20.03 12.81 -27.18
CA ALA A 216 19.68 14.04 -26.47
C ALA A 216 20.78 15.12 -26.53
N PRO A 217 20.41 16.41 -26.35
CA PRO A 217 21.37 17.51 -26.43
C PRO A 217 22.53 17.46 -25.44
N ALA A 218 22.39 16.77 -24.31
CA ALA A 218 23.47 16.60 -23.34
C ALA A 218 24.48 15.49 -23.72
N TYR A 219 24.17 14.66 -24.71
CA TYR A 219 25.00 13.52 -25.10
C TYR A 219 26.37 13.96 -25.61
N GLY A 220 27.42 13.27 -25.16
CA GLY A 220 28.82 13.58 -25.48
C GLY A 220 29.40 14.84 -24.80
N ILE A 221 28.57 15.62 -24.10
CA ILE A 221 28.99 16.81 -23.32
C ILE A 221 29.06 16.44 -21.83
N ILE A 222 28.00 15.79 -21.36
CA ILE A 222 27.79 15.35 -19.99
C ILE A 222 27.92 13.83 -19.95
N PHE A 223 28.46 13.30 -18.87
CA PHE A 223 28.69 11.86 -18.72
C PHE A 223 28.10 11.34 -17.40
N GLU A 224 27.84 10.03 -17.37
CA GLU A 224 27.48 9.32 -16.15
C GLU A 224 28.53 9.58 -15.04
N GLY A 225 28.06 9.82 -13.83
CA GLY A 225 28.88 10.14 -12.67
C GLY A 225 29.10 11.64 -12.44
N ASP A 226 28.78 12.50 -13.41
CA ASP A 226 28.78 13.96 -13.19
C ASP A 226 27.80 14.35 -12.08
N VAL A 227 28.21 15.24 -11.17
CA VAL A 227 27.34 15.75 -10.12
C VAL A 227 26.85 17.14 -10.48
N ILE A 228 25.53 17.35 -10.51
CA ILE A 228 24.94 18.64 -10.82
C ILE A 228 25.19 19.61 -9.68
N TYR A 229 25.82 20.75 -9.99
CA TYR A 229 26.08 21.84 -9.03
C TYR A 229 25.08 23.00 -9.19
N SER A 230 24.82 23.44 -10.43
CA SER A 230 23.82 24.48 -10.69
C SER A 230 23.28 24.43 -12.12
N ILE A 231 22.05 24.91 -12.29
CA ILE A 231 21.36 25.04 -13.59
C ILE A 231 20.90 26.49 -13.74
N ASN A 232 21.34 27.19 -14.79
CA ASN A 232 21.05 28.61 -15.03
C ASN A 232 21.36 29.50 -13.81
N GLY A 233 22.42 29.18 -13.06
CA GLY A 233 22.84 29.91 -11.86
C GLY A 233 22.04 29.58 -10.59
N LYS A 234 20.96 28.77 -10.68
CA LYS A 234 20.27 28.22 -9.51
C LYS A 234 21.06 27.01 -8.99
N THR A 235 21.60 27.10 -7.77
CA THR A 235 22.31 25.99 -7.13
C THR A 235 21.38 24.82 -6.87
N VAL A 236 21.87 23.60 -7.11
CA VAL A 236 21.10 22.36 -6.93
C VAL A 236 21.71 21.56 -5.79
N ASN A 237 21.09 21.63 -4.61
CA ASN A 237 21.53 20.87 -3.43
C ASN A 237 20.50 19.81 -3.01
N SER A 238 19.37 19.71 -3.70
CA SER A 238 18.31 18.76 -3.40
C SER A 238 17.52 18.43 -4.67
N LEU A 239 16.68 17.40 -4.60
CA LEU A 239 15.74 17.10 -5.70
C LEU A 239 14.76 18.25 -5.90
N ASN A 240 14.30 18.89 -4.82
CA ASN A 240 13.40 20.02 -4.91
C ASN A 240 14.05 21.21 -5.62
N ASP A 241 15.32 21.50 -5.34
CA ASP A 241 16.07 22.56 -6.02
C ASP A 241 16.23 22.26 -7.51
N PHE A 242 16.50 21.00 -7.86
CA PHE A 242 16.57 20.58 -9.25
C PHE A 242 15.25 20.82 -9.98
N TYR A 243 14.11 20.37 -9.41
CA TYR A 243 12.80 20.60 -10.00
C TYR A 243 12.50 22.10 -10.18
N ASN A 244 12.82 22.94 -9.18
CA ASN A 244 12.67 24.39 -9.27
C ASN A 244 13.65 25.04 -10.26
N ALA A 245 14.79 24.41 -10.52
CA ALA A 245 15.78 24.91 -11.46
C ALA A 245 15.39 24.61 -12.90
N VAL A 246 14.74 23.47 -13.14
CA VAL A 246 14.30 23.05 -14.48
C VAL A 246 12.87 23.47 -14.84
N SER A 247 12.06 23.90 -13.86
CA SER A 247 10.65 24.29 -14.08
C SER A 247 10.45 25.41 -15.10
N ASP A 248 11.42 26.30 -15.21
CA ASP A 248 11.36 27.52 -16.03
C ASP A 248 12.11 27.36 -17.36
N ILE A 249 12.52 26.13 -17.70
CA ILE A 249 13.27 25.85 -18.94
C ILE A 249 12.28 25.68 -20.10
N GLU A 250 12.44 26.50 -21.13
CA GLU A 250 11.63 26.50 -22.33
C GLU A 250 12.28 25.66 -23.46
N PRO A 251 11.49 25.19 -24.45
CA PRO A 251 12.02 24.58 -25.67
C PRO A 251 13.05 25.45 -26.38
N LYS A 252 14.08 24.81 -26.94
CA LYS A 252 15.16 25.48 -27.71
C LYS A 252 15.93 26.57 -26.94
N GLN A 253 15.85 26.58 -25.61
CA GLN A 253 16.60 27.49 -24.76
C GLN A 253 18.04 26.98 -24.54
N THR A 254 19.01 27.89 -24.50
CA THR A 254 20.37 27.57 -24.03
C THR A 254 20.42 27.57 -22.50
N VAL A 255 20.70 26.41 -21.92
CA VAL A 255 20.82 26.19 -20.49
C VAL A 255 22.28 26.11 -20.10
N LYS A 256 22.69 26.89 -19.09
CA LYS A 256 24.03 26.78 -18.48
C LYS A 256 23.98 25.72 -17.38
N LEU A 257 24.57 24.56 -17.65
CA LEU A 257 24.70 23.47 -16.69
C LEU A 257 26.11 23.48 -16.10
N VAL A 258 26.21 23.53 -14.77
CA VAL A 258 27.48 23.42 -14.04
C VAL A 258 27.51 22.09 -13.32
N VAL A 259 28.53 21.29 -13.61
CA VAL A 259 28.73 19.96 -13.01
C VAL A 259 30.09 19.86 -12.33
N LEU A 260 30.18 19.01 -11.32
CA LEU A 260 31.41 18.59 -10.69
C LEU A 260 31.83 17.24 -11.30
N ARG A 261 32.99 17.22 -11.97
CA ARG A 261 33.62 16.02 -12.56
C ARG A 261 35.05 15.93 -12.05
N ASN A 262 35.43 14.81 -11.41
CA ASN A 262 36.78 14.64 -10.84
C ASN A 262 37.23 15.78 -9.89
N ASN A 263 36.32 16.32 -9.09
CA ASN A 263 36.51 17.50 -8.22
C ASN A 263 36.77 18.82 -8.95
N GLU A 264 36.64 18.86 -10.28
CA GLU A 264 36.70 20.10 -11.06
C GLU A 264 35.29 20.58 -11.40
N VAL A 265 35.09 21.90 -11.32
CA VAL A 265 33.82 22.54 -11.65
C VAL A 265 33.84 22.90 -13.13
N ASN A 266 33.04 22.19 -13.92
CA ASN A 266 32.94 22.38 -15.35
C ASN A 266 31.59 23.01 -15.71
N SER A 267 31.61 23.97 -16.65
CA SER A 267 30.42 24.67 -17.14
C SER A 267 30.18 24.34 -18.59
N TYR A 268 28.95 23.92 -18.91
CA TYR A 268 28.52 23.55 -20.25
C TYR A 268 27.27 24.33 -20.64
N PHE A 269 27.16 24.65 -21.92
CA PHE A 269 25.96 25.26 -22.50
C PHE A 269 25.25 24.22 -23.36
N ILE A 270 24.02 23.88 -22.98
CA ILE A 270 23.22 22.83 -23.63
C ILE A 270 21.97 23.48 -24.20
N ASN A 271 21.74 23.30 -25.49
CA ASN A 271 20.49 23.74 -26.13
C ASN A 271 19.43 22.66 -25.96
N THR A 272 18.34 22.96 -25.26
CA THR A 272 17.29 21.97 -24.99
C THR A 272 16.57 21.53 -26.26
N SER A 273 15.98 20.33 -26.22
CA SER A 273 15.17 19.78 -27.31
C SER A 273 13.91 20.61 -27.58
N GLU A 274 13.12 20.20 -28.59
CA GLU A 274 11.80 20.79 -28.88
C GLU A 274 10.79 20.61 -27.73
N GLU A 275 11.08 19.69 -26.80
CA GLU A 275 10.28 19.46 -25.59
C GLU A 275 10.86 20.16 -24.35
N GLY A 276 11.90 20.98 -24.50
CA GLY A 276 12.57 21.65 -23.36
C GLY A 276 13.44 20.71 -22.51
N LYS A 277 13.82 19.53 -23.04
CA LYS A 277 14.61 18.52 -22.30
C LYS A 277 16.08 18.57 -22.67
N MET A 278 16.96 18.35 -21.68
CA MET A 278 18.40 18.11 -21.89
C MET A 278 18.72 16.62 -22.13
N GLY A 279 17.82 15.72 -21.71
CA GLY A 279 17.97 14.26 -21.79
C GLY A 279 19.02 13.69 -20.85
N ILE A 280 19.07 14.24 -19.63
CA ILE A 280 19.82 13.69 -18.50
C ILE A 280 18.86 13.01 -17.53
N VAL A 281 19.27 11.88 -16.99
CA VAL A 281 18.63 11.25 -15.83
C VAL A 281 19.57 11.44 -14.65
N SER A 282 19.03 11.95 -13.55
CA SER A 282 19.81 12.23 -12.34
C SER A 282 19.10 11.72 -11.11
N GLU A 283 19.87 11.17 -10.19
CA GLU A 283 19.37 10.60 -8.94
C GLU A 283 20.05 11.26 -7.75
N PRO A 284 19.35 11.37 -6.60
CA PRO A 284 19.99 11.79 -5.37
C PRO A 284 20.92 10.68 -4.86
N SER A 285 21.64 10.96 -3.78
CA SER A 285 22.39 9.95 -3.05
C SER A 285 21.54 8.72 -2.76
N LYS A 286 22.18 7.54 -2.79
CA LYS A 286 21.51 6.24 -2.58
C LYS A 286 20.66 6.20 -1.32
N THR A 287 21.10 6.86 -0.24
CA THR A 287 20.35 6.95 1.02
C THR A 287 19.05 7.73 0.83
N VAL A 288 19.09 8.91 0.21
CA VAL A 288 17.90 9.72 -0.04
C VAL A 288 16.97 9.00 -1.02
N LEU A 289 17.52 8.42 -2.09
CA LEU A 289 16.74 7.62 -3.05
C LEU A 289 15.99 6.48 -2.34
N TYR A 290 16.68 5.72 -1.49
CA TYR A 290 16.07 4.62 -0.74
C TYR A 290 14.95 5.07 0.19
N VAL A 291 15.12 6.20 0.88
CA VAL A 291 14.08 6.77 1.74
C VAL A 291 12.88 7.21 0.90
N LEU A 292 13.10 7.90 -0.20
CA LEU A 292 12.02 8.35 -1.10
C LEU A 292 11.26 7.17 -1.70
N GLN A 293 11.96 6.12 -2.15
CA GLN A 293 11.32 4.89 -2.64
C GLN A 293 10.51 4.21 -1.53
N THR A 294 11.05 4.11 -0.32
CA THR A 294 10.33 3.50 0.82
C THR A 294 9.07 4.28 1.16
N LEU A 295 9.13 5.62 1.17
CA LEU A 295 7.96 6.46 1.39
C LEU A 295 6.94 6.33 0.24
N TYR A 296 7.39 6.41 -1.00
CA TYR A 296 6.54 6.24 -2.17
C TYR A 296 5.77 4.91 -2.13
N TRP A 297 6.48 3.80 -1.95
CA TRP A 297 5.85 2.48 -1.88
C TRP A 297 4.99 2.30 -0.63
N THR A 298 5.38 2.87 0.51
CA THR A 298 4.55 2.86 1.72
C THR A 298 3.23 3.58 1.47
N SER A 299 3.28 4.75 0.84
CA SER A 299 2.09 5.53 0.48
C SER A 299 1.20 4.74 -0.46
N LEU A 300 1.74 4.32 -1.61
CA LEU A 300 0.99 3.64 -2.66
C LEU A 300 0.37 2.32 -2.19
N LEU A 301 1.16 1.45 -1.53
CA LEU A 301 0.67 0.15 -1.08
C LEU A 301 -0.33 0.27 0.08
N ASN A 302 -0.22 1.27 0.95
CA ASN A 302 -1.27 1.54 1.95
C ASN A 302 -2.57 2.01 1.29
N MET A 303 -2.50 2.91 0.32
CA MET A 303 -3.68 3.32 -0.43
C MET A 303 -4.36 2.11 -1.10
N LEU A 304 -3.58 1.28 -1.81
CA LEU A 304 -4.09 0.08 -2.48
C LEU A 304 -4.69 -0.92 -1.49
N LEU A 305 -3.99 -1.21 -0.38
CA LEU A 305 -4.46 -2.14 0.65
C LEU A 305 -5.78 -1.65 1.30
N GLY A 306 -5.86 -0.34 1.60
CA GLY A 306 -7.07 0.26 2.14
C GLY A 306 -8.23 0.21 1.14
N PHE A 307 -8.00 0.63 -0.10
CA PHE A 307 -9.05 0.69 -1.12
C PHE A 307 -9.53 -0.70 -1.49
N PHE A 308 -8.62 -1.66 -1.70
CA PHE A 308 -8.97 -3.03 -2.04
C PHE A 308 -9.84 -3.67 -0.95
N ASN A 309 -9.49 -3.49 0.33
CA ASN A 309 -10.30 -4.00 1.44
C ASN A 309 -11.67 -3.32 1.57
N LEU A 310 -11.90 -2.18 0.92
CA LEU A 310 -13.21 -1.54 0.88
C LEU A 310 -14.15 -2.11 -0.19
N LEU A 311 -13.70 -2.98 -1.09
CA LEU A 311 -14.61 -3.64 -2.03
C LEU A 311 -15.73 -4.39 -1.29
N PRO A 312 -16.99 -4.34 -1.75
CA PRO A 312 -18.16 -4.97 -1.11
C PRO A 312 -18.18 -6.51 -1.27
N ALA A 313 -17.08 -7.19 -0.96
CA ALA A 313 -16.91 -8.62 -1.19
C ALA A 313 -16.34 -9.32 0.05
N ALA A 314 -16.96 -10.41 0.52
CA ALA A 314 -16.36 -11.25 1.56
C ALA A 314 -15.13 -12.01 1.01
N PRO A 315 -14.03 -12.19 1.77
CA PRO A 315 -13.83 -11.85 3.18
C PRO A 315 -13.25 -10.44 3.44
N LEU A 316 -13.29 -9.52 2.48
CA LEU A 316 -12.77 -8.15 2.65
C LEU A 316 -13.62 -7.35 3.65
N ASP A 317 -13.02 -6.35 4.28
CA ASP A 317 -13.67 -5.50 5.29
C ASP A 317 -14.92 -4.80 4.78
N GLY A 318 -14.92 -4.40 3.51
CA GLY A 318 -16.01 -3.73 2.83
C GLY A 318 -17.32 -4.46 3.00
N TYR A 319 -17.31 -5.80 3.01
CA TYR A 319 -18.51 -6.61 3.25
C TYR A 319 -19.20 -6.24 4.57
N HIS A 320 -18.45 -6.21 5.68
CA HIS A 320 -19.00 -5.87 6.99
C HIS A 320 -19.35 -4.38 7.12
N ILE A 321 -18.61 -3.51 6.44
CA ILE A 321 -18.89 -2.06 6.40
C ILE A 321 -20.24 -1.79 5.72
N TRP A 322 -20.49 -2.43 4.58
CA TRP A 322 -21.77 -2.31 3.87
C TRP A 322 -22.92 -2.89 4.70
N MET A 323 -22.74 -4.04 5.36
CA MET A 323 -23.74 -4.59 6.29
C MET A 323 -24.08 -3.68 7.47
N ALA A 324 -23.16 -2.77 7.86
CA ALA A 324 -23.39 -1.80 8.93
C ALA A 324 -24.08 -0.51 8.49
N LEU A 325 -24.17 -0.26 7.18
CA LEU A 325 -24.71 0.99 6.63
C LEU A 325 -26.18 1.26 7.03
N PRO A 326 -27.12 0.29 6.94
CA PRO A 326 -28.52 0.52 7.31
C PRO A 326 -28.69 1.01 8.76
N ASP A 327 -27.98 0.38 9.69
CA ASP A 327 -28.01 0.75 11.11
C ASP A 327 -27.37 2.13 11.34
N THR A 328 -26.33 2.46 10.57
CA THR A 328 -25.66 3.77 10.64
C THR A 328 -26.58 4.89 10.15
N ILE A 329 -27.33 4.67 9.06
CA ILE A 329 -28.34 5.60 8.57
C ILE A 329 -29.44 5.79 9.61
N ARG A 330 -29.94 4.69 10.20
CA ARG A 330 -31.00 4.74 11.22
C ARG A 330 -30.61 5.59 12.43
N ASP A 331 -29.35 5.53 12.83
CA ASP A 331 -28.82 6.28 13.97
C ASP A 331 -28.58 7.77 13.68
N PHE A 332 -28.56 8.20 12.41
CA PHE A 332 -28.35 9.61 12.04
C PHE A 332 -29.44 10.52 12.59
N ARG A 333 -30.71 10.10 12.52
CA ARG A 333 -31.83 10.81 13.15
C ARG A 333 -32.86 9.82 13.70
N LYS A 334 -32.68 9.44 14.96
CA LYS A 334 -33.59 8.54 15.68
C LYS A 334 -35.03 9.08 15.68
N ASN A 335 -35.99 8.18 15.56
CA ASN A 335 -37.44 8.44 15.53
C ASN A 335 -37.94 9.26 14.32
N ASN A 336 -37.11 9.51 13.30
CA ASN A 336 -37.58 10.10 12.05
C ASN A 336 -38.09 9.01 11.09
N TRP A 337 -39.36 9.11 10.69
CA TRP A 337 -40.00 8.13 9.79
C TRP A 337 -39.31 8.03 8.43
N LEU A 338 -38.89 9.14 7.82
CA LEU A 338 -38.19 9.14 6.53
C LEU A 338 -36.85 8.42 6.64
N VAL A 339 -36.07 8.71 7.67
CA VAL A 339 -34.76 8.07 7.91
C VAL A 339 -34.91 6.59 8.17
N SER A 340 -35.92 6.18 8.95
CA SER A 340 -36.23 4.76 9.18
C SER A 340 -36.62 4.03 7.89
N LYS A 341 -37.47 4.66 7.07
CA LYS A 341 -37.88 4.11 5.76
C LYS A 341 -36.69 3.97 4.81
N LEU A 342 -35.83 4.97 4.74
CA LEU A 342 -34.58 4.94 3.97
C LEU A 342 -33.63 3.84 4.47
N ALA A 343 -33.41 3.73 5.78
CA ALA A 343 -32.58 2.68 6.36
C ALA A 343 -33.10 1.27 6.02
N ASN A 344 -34.42 1.08 6.05
CA ASN A 344 -35.03 -0.21 5.68
C ASN A 344 -34.90 -0.51 4.18
N LEU A 345 -35.06 0.50 3.31
CA LEU A 345 -34.82 0.36 1.87
C LEU A 345 -33.36 -0.03 1.59
N VAL A 346 -32.41 0.69 2.21
CA VAL A 346 -30.98 0.39 2.08
C VAL A 346 -30.67 -1.00 2.63
N GLY A 347 -31.27 -1.41 3.75
CA GLY A 347 -31.10 -2.76 4.29
C GLY A 347 -31.67 -3.87 3.40
N TRP A 348 -32.73 -3.58 2.63
CA TRP A 348 -33.24 -4.52 1.64
C TRP A 348 -32.30 -4.66 0.43
N ILE A 349 -31.73 -3.55 -0.05
CA ILE A 349 -30.73 -3.55 -1.13
C ILE A 349 -29.43 -4.23 -0.68
N ILE A 350 -28.92 -3.83 0.48
CA ILE A 350 -27.69 -4.33 1.11
C ILE A 350 -28.03 -5.48 2.06
N SER A 351 -28.66 -6.51 1.51
CA SER A 351 -28.92 -7.76 2.23
C SER A 351 -27.72 -8.71 2.11
N GLU A 352 -27.58 -9.63 3.06
CA GLU A 352 -26.53 -10.66 3.04
C GLU A 352 -26.52 -11.45 1.72
N ARG A 353 -27.72 -11.80 1.22
CA ARG A 353 -27.90 -12.48 -0.07
C ARG A 353 -27.29 -11.66 -1.22
N ASN A 354 -27.62 -10.37 -1.30
CA ASN A 354 -27.16 -9.51 -2.39
C ASN A 354 -25.65 -9.25 -2.30
N LEU A 355 -25.12 -9.01 -1.10
CA LEU A 355 -23.68 -8.84 -0.90
C LEU A 355 -22.90 -10.13 -1.21
N ASN A 356 -23.45 -11.30 -0.92
CA ASN A 356 -22.82 -12.57 -1.31
C ASN A 356 -22.80 -12.73 -2.84
N SER A 357 -23.86 -12.34 -3.55
CA SER A 357 -23.86 -12.31 -5.02
C SER A 357 -22.83 -11.32 -5.59
N ILE A 358 -22.73 -10.12 -5.01
CA ILE A 358 -21.70 -9.13 -5.38
C ILE A 358 -20.30 -9.69 -5.10
N SER A 359 -20.10 -10.37 -3.97
CA SER A 359 -18.82 -10.98 -3.60
C SER A 359 -18.36 -11.98 -4.66
N ILE A 360 -19.25 -12.89 -5.10
CA ILE A 360 -18.96 -13.87 -6.15
C ILE A 360 -18.57 -13.15 -7.44
N PHE A 361 -19.33 -12.14 -7.84
CA PHE A 361 -19.03 -11.34 -9.03
C PHE A 361 -17.64 -10.68 -8.95
N VAL A 362 -17.33 -10.00 -7.85
CA VAL A 362 -16.02 -9.35 -7.64
C VAL A 362 -14.88 -10.37 -7.76
N TRP A 363 -14.98 -11.52 -7.11
CA TRP A 363 -13.93 -12.54 -7.18
C TRP A 363 -13.78 -13.18 -8.56
N LEU A 364 -14.88 -13.40 -9.27
CA LEU A 364 -14.83 -13.88 -10.66
C LEU A 364 -14.12 -12.86 -11.56
N VAL A 365 -14.42 -11.57 -11.41
CA VAL A 365 -13.76 -10.50 -12.17
C VAL A 365 -12.27 -10.41 -11.84
N ILE A 366 -11.90 -10.46 -10.55
CA ILE A 366 -10.49 -10.48 -10.12
C ILE A 366 -9.77 -11.68 -10.73
N LEU A 367 -10.34 -12.88 -10.63
CA LEU A 367 -9.74 -14.10 -11.17
C LEU A 367 -9.57 -14.03 -12.69
N ALA A 368 -10.60 -13.57 -13.41
CA ALA A 368 -10.54 -13.42 -14.85
C ALA A 368 -9.48 -12.39 -15.28
N SER A 369 -9.41 -11.25 -14.59
CA SER A 369 -8.40 -10.20 -14.84
C SER A 369 -6.98 -10.72 -14.58
N MET A 370 -6.79 -11.44 -13.47
CA MET A 370 -5.50 -12.06 -13.14
C MET A 370 -5.08 -13.08 -14.20
N ILE A 371 -5.97 -13.99 -14.61
CA ILE A 371 -5.66 -14.98 -15.66
C ILE A 371 -5.31 -14.27 -16.97
N TYR A 372 -6.10 -13.27 -17.36
CA TYR A 372 -5.85 -12.48 -18.57
C TYR A 372 -4.50 -11.76 -18.53
N SER A 373 -4.04 -11.32 -17.35
CA SER A 373 -2.74 -10.65 -17.21
C SER A 373 -1.52 -11.53 -17.50
N PHE A 374 -1.67 -12.86 -17.52
CA PHE A 374 -0.61 -13.83 -17.82
C PHE A 374 -0.63 -14.35 -19.26
N ILE A 375 -1.68 -14.05 -20.02
CA ILE A 375 -1.85 -14.39 -21.44
C ILE A 375 -1.48 -13.15 -22.25
#